data_AF-A0A2H0WP54-F1
#
_entry.id   AF-A0A2H0WP54-F1
#
_cell.length_a   1.000
_cell.length_b   1.000
_cell.length_c   1.000
_cell.angle_alpha   90.00
_cell.angle_beta   90.00
_cell.angle_gamma   90.00
#
_symmetry.space_group_name_H-M   'P 1'
#
loop_
_entity.id
_entity.type
_entity.pdbx_description
1 polymer ?
#
loop_
_entity_poly.entity_id
_entity_poly.type
_entity_poly.pdbx_seq_one_letter_code
_entity_poly.pdbx_strand_id
1 'polypeptide(L)'
;RLSDLRDSGSIEQDADVVMFIYREDKYKKDTPKQNIAEILIEKHRNGPTGRAELYFNPEKTSFMNIEKGLTDNVLPENPTEPF
;
A
#
# COMPACT_ATOMS: atom_id res chain seq x y z
N ARG A 1 1.84 -11.69 -14.68
CA ARG A 1 2.12 -10.85 -13.50
C ARG A 1 3.50 -11.13 -12.93
N LEU A 2 3.83 -12.35 -12.51
CA LEU A 2 5.23 -12.75 -12.24
C LEU A 2 6.17 -12.64 -13.46
N SER A 3 5.59 -12.54 -14.66
CA SER A 3 6.28 -12.24 -15.92
C SER A 3 7.28 -11.07 -15.83
N ASP A 4 7.00 -10.08 -14.99
CA ASP A 4 7.84 -8.88 -14.83
C ASP A 4 9.14 -9.20 -14.07
N LEU A 5 9.22 -10.36 -13.42
CA LEU A 5 10.42 -10.90 -12.78
C LEU A 5 11.10 -11.98 -13.61
N ARG A 6 10.62 -12.33 -14.81
CA ARG A 6 11.25 -13.36 -15.64
C ARG A 6 12.70 -13.03 -15.98
N ASP A 7 13.01 -11.75 -16.14
CA ASP A 7 14.37 -11.26 -16.40
C ASP A 7 15.24 -11.21 -15.12
N SER A 8 14.63 -11.37 -13.94
CA SER A 8 15.33 -11.44 -12.65
C SER A 8 15.93 -12.83 -12.37
N GLY A 9 15.68 -13.82 -13.23
CA GLY A 9 16.26 -15.14 -13.17
C GLY A 9 15.86 -15.93 -11.92
N SER A 10 16.81 -16.18 -11.03
CA SER A 10 16.61 -17.05 -9.86
C SER A 10 15.78 -16.42 -8.74
N ILE A 11 15.68 -15.09 -8.70
CA ILE A 11 15.00 -14.36 -7.61
C ILE A 11 13.52 -14.76 -7.52
N GLU A 12 12.82 -14.88 -8.66
CA GLU A 12 11.44 -15.35 -8.69
C GLU A 12 11.32 -16.77 -8.14
N GLN A 13 12.27 -17.65 -8.49
CA GLN A 13 12.22 -19.06 -8.13
C GLN A 13 12.51 -19.27 -6.64
N ASP A 14 13.50 -18.54 -6.11
CA ASP A 14 14.03 -18.71 -4.76
C ASP A 14 13.19 -18.02 -3.68
N ALA A 15 12.45 -16.96 -4.02
CA ALA A 15 11.65 -16.22 -3.05
C ALA A 15 10.52 -17.07 -2.42
N ASP A 16 10.35 -16.97 -1.10
CA ASP A 16 9.21 -17.61 -0.42
C ASP A 16 7.92 -16.79 -0.55
N VAL A 17 8.06 -15.46 -0.60
CA VAL A 17 6.98 -14.50 -0.80
C VAL A 17 7.41 -13.46 -1.82
N VAL A 18 6.53 -13.14 -2.77
CA VAL A 18 6.70 -12.04 -3.73
C VAL A 18 5.51 -11.12 -3.60
N MET A 19 5.79 -9.84 -3.35
CA MET A 19 4.78 -8.79 -3.27
C MET A 19 5.11 -7.67 -4.24
N PHE A 20 4.10 -7.21 -4.97
CA PHE A 20 4.18 -5.97 -5.72
C PHE A 20 3.43 -4.87 -4.99
N ILE A 21 3.92 -3.64 -5.12
CA ILE A 21 3.27 -2.44 -4.60
C ILE A 21 2.75 -1.66 -5.79
N TYR A 22 1.44 -1.46 -5.86
CA TYR A 22 0.80 -0.65 -6.87
C TYR A 22 0.16 0.59 -6.25
N ARG A 23 0.45 1.75 -6.82
CA ARG A 23 -0.07 3.05 -6.38
C ARG A 23 -0.74 3.76 -7.54
N GLU A 24 -2.07 3.73 -7.58
CA GLU A 24 -2.84 4.33 -8.68
C GLU A 24 -2.61 5.84 -8.78
N ASP A 25 -2.49 6.51 -7.63
CA ASP A 25 -2.29 7.96 -7.54
C ASP A 25 -0.96 8.46 -8.14
N LYS A 26 0.04 7.57 -8.31
CA LYS A 26 1.28 7.89 -9.02
C LYS A 26 1.11 7.94 -10.53
N TYR A 27 0.05 7.33 -11.07
CA TYR A 27 -0.24 7.29 -12.50
C TYR A 27 -1.45 8.16 -12.88
N LYS A 28 -2.44 8.27 -11.98
CA LYS A 28 -3.68 9.02 -12.20
C LYS A 28 -3.92 9.99 -11.04
N LYS A 29 -3.69 11.29 -11.30
CA LYS A 29 -3.82 12.33 -10.27
C LYS A 29 -5.24 12.49 -9.71
N ASP A 30 -6.28 12.19 -10.49
CA ASP A 30 -7.68 12.33 -10.07
C ASP A 30 -8.32 10.98 -9.66
N THR A 31 -7.53 10.05 -9.12
CA THR A 31 -8.09 8.80 -8.57
C THR A 31 -8.79 9.05 -7.22
N PRO A 32 -9.90 8.38 -6.92
CA PRO A 32 -10.46 8.34 -5.57
C PRO A 32 -9.56 7.63 -4.56
N LYS A 33 -8.55 6.87 -5.02
CA LYS A 33 -7.62 6.09 -4.18
C LYS A 33 -6.35 6.88 -3.83
N GLN A 34 -6.50 8.13 -3.45
CA GLN A 34 -5.36 8.98 -3.07
C GLN A 34 -4.62 8.39 -1.88
N ASN A 35 -3.29 8.30 -2.00
CA ASN A 35 -2.39 7.70 -1.02
C ASN A 35 -2.72 6.25 -0.63
N ILE A 36 -3.52 5.54 -1.41
CA ILE A 36 -3.76 4.11 -1.20
C ILE A 36 -2.77 3.31 -2.06
N ALA A 37 -2.10 2.36 -1.41
CA ALA A 37 -1.26 1.38 -2.06
C ALA A 37 -1.93 0.01 -2.00
N GLU A 38 -2.05 -0.65 -3.15
CA GLU A 38 -2.47 -2.05 -3.25
C GLU A 38 -1.21 -2.93 -3.18
N ILE A 39 -1.12 -3.75 -2.14
CA ILE A 39 -0.11 -4.78 -1.95
C ILE A 39 -0.63 -6.06 -2.55
N LEU A 40 0.07 -6.57 -3.56
CA LEU A 40 -0.34 -7.74 -4.35
C LEU A 40 0.62 -8.88 -4.04
N ILE A 41 0.14 -9.85 -3.27
CA ILE A 41 0.89 -11.05 -2.91
C ILE A 41 0.74 -12.03 -4.07
N GLU A 42 1.72 -12.08 -4.96
CA GLU A 42 1.69 -12.92 -6.18
C GLU A 42 2.36 -14.27 -5.97
N LYS A 43 3.21 -14.43 -4.94
CA LYS A 43 3.76 -15.71 -4.50
C LYS A 43 3.75 -15.77 -2.98
N HIS A 44 3.31 -16.90 -2.44
CA HIS A 44 3.46 -17.25 -1.03
C HIS A 44 3.54 -18.78 -0.91
N ARG A 45 4.73 -19.35 -0.64
CA ARG A 45 4.91 -20.81 -0.61
C ARG A 45 4.14 -21.51 0.53
N ASN A 46 4.00 -20.82 1.66
CA ASN A 46 3.46 -21.35 2.90
C ASN A 46 2.10 -20.72 3.30
N GLY A 47 1.38 -20.12 2.35
CA GLY A 47 0.14 -19.41 2.66
C GLY A 47 -0.57 -18.88 1.42
N PRO A 48 -1.69 -18.17 1.61
CA PRO A 48 -2.49 -17.68 0.50
C PRO A 48 -1.82 -16.51 -0.21
N THR A 49 -2.04 -16.43 -1.52
CA THR A 49 -1.86 -15.21 -2.30
C THR A 49 -3.09 -14.31 -2.13
N GLY A 50 -2.98 -13.04 -2.53
CA GLY A 50 -4.09 -12.11 -2.36
C GLY A 50 -3.70 -10.67 -2.56
N ARG A 51 -4.59 -9.78 -2.11
CA ARG A 51 -4.41 -8.34 -2.17
C ARG A 51 -4.76 -7.73 -0.82
N ALA A 52 -4.04 -6.68 -0.44
CA ALA A 52 -4.35 -5.85 0.71
C ALA A 52 -4.21 -4.38 0.31
N GLU A 53 -5.09 -3.53 0.80
CA GLU A 53 -4.94 -2.08 0.63
C GLU A 53 -4.37 -1.47 1.92
N LEU A 54 -3.39 -0.58 1.77
CA LEU A 54 -2.77 0.16 2.86
C LEU A 54 -2.78 1.65 2.54
N TYR A 55 -2.87 2.48 3.58
CA TYR A 55 -2.60 3.91 3.43
C TYR A 55 -1.09 4.16 3.40
N PHE A 56 -0.61 4.97 2.47
CA PHE A 56 0.78 5.42 2.40
C PHE A 56 0.88 6.86 2.92
N ASN A 57 1.61 7.06 4.01
CA ASN A 57 1.93 8.38 4.52
C ASN A 57 3.17 8.93 3.78
N PRO A 58 3.03 9.96 2.92
CA PRO A 58 4.15 10.49 2.15
C PRO A 58 5.16 11.29 2.99
N GLU A 59 4.73 11.91 4.09
CA GLU A 59 5.62 12.69 4.96
C GLU A 59 6.59 11.78 5.72
N LYS A 60 6.13 10.59 6.08
CA LYS A 60 6.91 9.60 6.86
C LYS A 60 7.47 8.46 6.01
N THR A 61 7.14 8.41 4.72
CA THR A 61 7.46 7.30 3.80
C THR A 61 7.11 5.94 4.43
N SER A 62 5.88 5.80 4.92
CA SER A 62 5.46 4.61 5.67
C SER A 62 4.06 4.13 5.28
N PHE A 63 3.78 2.85 5.53
CA PHE A 63 2.46 2.26 5.32
C PHE A 63 1.70 2.11 6.65
N MET A 64 0.39 2.36 6.61
CA MET A 64 -0.51 2.27 7.75
C MET A 64 -1.75 1.47 7.36
N ASN A 65 -2.37 0.82 8.35
CA ASN A 65 -3.67 0.20 8.13
C ASN A 65 -4.70 1.29 7.78
N ILE A 66 -5.62 0.99 6.86
CA ILE A 66 -6.58 1.96 6.34
C ILE A 66 -7.49 2.52 7.44
N GLU A 67 -7.88 1.68 8.39
CA GLU A 67 -8.68 2.11 9.55
C GLU A 67 -7.97 3.21 10.37
N LYS A 68 -6.64 3.17 10.44
CA LYS A 68 -5.82 4.15 11.18
C LYS A 68 -5.45 5.37 10.33
N GLY A 69 -5.27 5.19 9.02
CA GLY A 69 -4.94 6.29 8.10
C GLY A 69 -6.11 7.24 7.85
N LEU A 70 -7.36 6.77 7.97
CA LEU A 70 -8.56 7.61 7.88
C LEU A 70 -8.77 8.44 9.15
N THR A 71 -8.50 7.89 10.33
CA THR A 71 -8.67 8.62 11.61
C THR A 71 -7.62 9.71 11.80
N ASP A 72 -6.38 9.48 11.35
CA ASP A 72 -5.29 10.45 11.52
C ASP A 72 -5.37 11.64 10.54
N ASN A 73 -6.22 11.57 9.51
CA ASN A 73 -6.44 12.62 8.50
C ASN A 73 -7.76 13.39 8.71
N VAL A 74 -8.57 13.05 9.72
CA VAL A 74 -9.81 13.76 10.04
C VAL A 74 -9.60 14.60 11.30
N LEU A 75 -9.31 15.89 11.05
CA LEU A 75 -9.38 17.08 11.91
C LEU A 75 -8.27 17.30 12.96
N PRO A 76 -7.60 18.49 12.96
CA PRO A 76 -7.14 19.06 14.22
C PRO A 76 -8.36 19.38 15.07
N GLU A 77 -8.37 18.92 16.31
CA GLU A 77 -9.36 19.30 17.30
C GLU A 77 -9.31 20.82 17.43
N ASN A 78 -10.32 21.54 16.92
CA ASN A 78 -10.43 22.97 17.15
C ASN A 78 -10.43 23.18 18.68
N PRO A 79 -9.47 23.93 19.26
CA PRO A 79 -9.55 24.26 20.67
C PRO A 79 -10.76 25.18 20.80
N THR A 80 -11.82 24.69 21.43
CA THR A 80 -12.98 25.49 21.79
C THR A 80 -12.51 26.75 22.51
N GLU A 81 -12.72 27.91 21.89
CA GLU A 81 -12.48 29.22 22.50
C GLU A 81 -13.25 29.37 23.82
N PRO A 82 -12.71 30.12 24.78
CA PRO A 82 -13.34 30.30 26.08
C PRO A 82 -14.51 31.28 25.95
N PHE A 83 -15.68 30.86 26.43
CA PHE A 83 -16.70 31.77 26.96
C PHE A 83 -16.70 31.66 28.48
#